data_AF-A0A929JBT4-F1
#
_entry.id   AF-A0A929JBT4-F1
#
_cell.length_a   1.000
_cell.length_b   1.000
_cell.length_c   1.000
_cell.angle_alpha   90.00
_cell.angle_beta   90.00
_cell.angle_gamma   90.00
#
_symmetry.space_group_name_H-M   'P 1'
#
loop_
_entity.id
_entity.type
_entity.pdbx_description
1 polymer ?
#
loop_
_entity_poly.entity_id
_entity_poly.type
_entity_poly.pdbx_seq_one_letter_code
_entity_poly.pdbx_strand_id
1 'polypeptide(L)'
;MEITGPLNIGVLDNDNGSRELHLSFRPEFRVLNLSQQSETFQGFIKTLINEISKLDESDDNRQGMTTILQICEQLQPHIDSN
;
A
#
# COMPACT_ATOMS: atom_id res chain seq x y z
N MET A 1 1.27 10.15 9.07
CA MET A 1 1.71 10.46 7.70
C MET A 1 0.62 10.02 6.74
N GLU A 2 0.21 10.85 5.79
CA GLU A 2 -0.84 10.52 4.83
C GLU A 2 -0.20 9.98 3.55
N ILE A 3 -0.34 8.67 3.32
CA ILE A 3 0.15 8.02 2.10
C ILE A 3 -0.96 8.11 1.06
N THR A 4 -0.82 9.04 0.12
CA THR A 4 -1.74 9.13 -1.02
C THR A 4 -1.28 8.16 -2.09
N GLY A 5 -2.16 7.23 -2.48
CA GLY A 5 -1.82 6.17 -3.42
C GLY A 5 -3.05 5.48 -4.01
N PRO A 6 -2.87 4.38 -4.74
CA PRO A 6 -3.95 3.64 -5.40
C PRO A 6 -4.82 2.85 -4.42
N LEU A 7 -4.43 2.79 -3.14
CA LEU A 7 -5.09 2.01 -2.10
C LEU A 7 -5.71 2.92 -1.03
N ASN A 8 -6.82 2.46 -0.46
CA ASN A 8 -7.26 2.81 0.87
C ASN A 8 -6.82 1.68 1.81
N ILE A 9 -6.20 2.08 2.91
CA ILE A 9 -5.69 1.18 3.95
C ILE A 9 -6.43 1.53 5.23
N GLY A 10 -7.25 0.61 5.71
CA GLY A 10 -7.95 0.72 6.99
C GLY A 10 -7.42 -0.31 7.97
N VAL A 11 -7.36 0.07 9.24
CA VAL A 11 -7.13 -0.86 10.35
C VAL A 11 -8.42 -0.92 11.14
N LEU A 12 -8.97 -2.12 11.30
CA LEU A 12 -10.13 -2.37 12.14
C LEU A 12 -9.66 -3.11 13.40
N ASP A 13 -9.90 -2.52 14.56
CA ASP A 13 -9.76 -3.22 15.84
C ASP A 13 -11.10 -3.91 16.13
N ASN A 14 -11.07 -5.22 16.36
CA ASN A 14 -12.25 -6.02 16.67
C ASN A 14 -12.43 -6.16 18.19
N ASP A 15 -13.67 -6.37 18.63
CA ASP A 15 -14.02 -6.49 20.05
C ASP A 15 -13.34 -7.66 20.78
N ASN A 16 -12.81 -8.64 20.04
CA ASN A 16 -12.06 -9.79 20.56
C ASN A 16 -10.55 -9.51 20.74
N GLY A 17 -10.10 -8.27 20.49
CA GLY A 17 -8.69 -7.90 20.54
C GLY A 17 -7.89 -8.28 19.28
N SER A 18 -8.53 -8.78 18.23
CA SER A 18 -7.89 -8.97 16.93
C SER A 18 -7.87 -7.67 16.13
N ARG A 19 -6.96 -7.60 15.15
CA ARG A 19 -6.81 -6.45 14.26
C ARG A 19 -6.85 -6.93 12.81
N GLU A 20 -7.64 -6.25 12.00
CA GLU A 20 -7.76 -6.52 10.56
C GLU A 20 -7.18 -5.38 9.75
N LEU A 21 -6.45 -5.75 8.69
CA LEU A 21 -6.00 -4.80 7.68
C LEU A 21 -6.92 -4.89 6.47
N HIS A 22 -7.63 -3.80 6.19
CA HIS A 22 -8.56 -3.70 5.07
C HIS A 22 -7.88 -2.92 3.95
N LEU A 23 -7.76 -3.56 2.79
CA LEU A 23 -7.12 -3.00 1.61
C LEU A 23 -8.15 -2.94 0.48
N SER A 24 -8.33 -1.76 -0.11
CA SER A 24 -9.20 -1.59 -1.27
C SER A 24 -8.59 -0.64 -2.27
N PHE A 25 -8.76 -0.92 -3.56
CA PHE A 25 -8.34 0.00 -4.62
C PHE A 25 -9.29 1.20 -4.69
N ARG A 26 -8.70 2.39 -4.81
CA ARG A 26 -9.46 3.63 -4.98
C ARG A 26 -10.24 3.59 -6.30
N PRO A 27 -11.44 4.21 -6.37
CA PRO A 27 -12.23 4.30 -7.61
C PRO A 27 -11.41 4.81 -8.80
N GLU A 28 -10.58 5.84 -8.60
CA GLU A 28 -9.75 6.42 -9.65
C GLU A 28 -8.73 5.44 -10.24
N PHE A 29 -8.20 4.53 -9.42
CA PHE A 29 -7.28 3.49 -9.88
C PHE A 29 -8.00 2.41 -10.69
N ARG A 30 -9.20 2.00 -10.24
CA ARG A 30 -9.97 0.91 -10.87
C ARG A 30 -10.43 1.23 -12.29
N VAL A 31 -10.57 2.51 -12.65
CA VAL A 31 -10.98 2.94 -14.00
C VAL A 31 -9.82 3.03 -14.99
N LEU A 32 -8.57 2.93 -14.52
CA LEU A 32 -7.39 2.88 -15.38
C LEU A 32 -7.36 1.58 -16.18
N ASN A 33 -6.73 1.61 -17.36
CA ASN A 33 -6.43 0.37 -18.08
C ASN A 33 -5.28 -0.40 -17.40
N LEU A 34 -5.10 -1.67 -17.76
CA LEU A 34 -4.10 -2.55 -17.13
C LEU A 34 -2.68 -1.96 -17.10
N SER A 35 -2.22 -1.41 -18.23
CA SER A 35 -0.89 -0.80 -18.33
C SER A 35 -0.75 0.39 -17.38
N GLN A 36 -1.79 1.22 -17.29
CA GLN A 36 -1.82 2.37 -16.39
C GLN A 36 -1.92 1.94 -14.92
N GLN A 37 -2.66 0.87 -14.62
CA GLN A 37 -2.74 0.30 -13.26
C GLN A 37 -1.36 -0.22 -12.83
N SER A 38 -0.70 -1.01 -13.67
CA SER A 38 0.65 -1.52 -13.42
C SER A 38 1.65 -0.38 -13.18
N GLU A 39 1.70 0.60 -14.07
CA GLU A 39 2.62 1.75 -13.95
C GLU A 39 2.33 2.57 -12.67
N THR A 40 1.06 2.86 -12.39
CA THR A 40 0.66 3.63 -11.21
C THR A 40 1.02 2.89 -9.92
N PHE A 41 0.80 1.57 -9.88
CA PHE A 41 1.10 0.78 -8.69
C PHE A 41 2.60 0.61 -8.45
N GLN A 42 3.39 0.41 -9.52
CA GLN A 42 4.85 0.42 -9.43
C GLN A 42 5.40 1.78 -8.98
N GLY A 43 4.83 2.88 -9.46
CA GLY A 43 5.15 4.23 -9.02
C GLY A 43 4.86 4.43 -7.53
N PHE A 44 3.75 3.87 -7.05
CA PHE A 44 3.39 3.88 -5.64
C PHE A 44 4.38 3.10 -4.77
N ILE A 45 4.77 1.88 -5.17
CA ILE A 45 5.80 1.08 -4.48
C ILE A 45 7.12 1.86 -4.36
N LYS A 46 7.57 2.51 -5.43
CA LYS A 46 8.78 3.35 -5.40
C LYS A 46 8.65 4.51 -4.42
N THR A 47 7.47 5.12 -4.35
CA THR A 47 7.17 6.20 -3.40
C THR A 47 7.25 5.69 -1.97
N LEU A 48 6.65 4.53 -1.66
CA LEU A 48 6.75 3.90 -0.35
C LEU A 48 8.20 3.65 0.07
N ILE A 49 9.01 3.06 -0.81
CA ILE A 49 10.44 2.80 -0.55
C ILE A 49 11.17 4.11 -0.21
N ASN A 50 10.93 5.17 -0.99
CA ASN A 50 11.58 6.47 -0.79
C ASN A 50 11.13 7.18 0.49
N GLU A 51 9.86 7.05 0.89
CA GLU A 51 9.41 7.63 2.16
C GLU A 51 9.91 6.81 3.36
N ILE A 52 9.94 5.48 3.27
CA ILE A 52 10.51 4.60 4.31
C ILE A 52 11.99 4.91 4.54
N SER A 53 12.76 5.17 3.48
CA SER A 53 14.20 5.44 3.59
C SER A 53 14.53 6.77 4.27
N LYS A 54 13.56 7.68 4.39
CA LYS A 54 13.69 8.95 5.11
C LYS A 54 13.42 8.84 6.61
N LEU A 55 12.86 7.71 7.05
CA LEU A 55 12.53 7.46 8.45
C LEU A 55 13.69 6.77 9.16
N ASP A 56 13.93 7.16 10.41
CA ASP A 56 14.90 6.49 11.28
C ASP A 56 14.49 5.05 11.57
N GLU A 57 15.46 4.20 11.87
CA GLU A 57 15.19 2.78 12.07
C GLU A 57 14.26 2.47 13.23
N SER A 58 14.26 3.34 14.25
CA SER A 58 13.43 3.26 15.44
C SER A 58 12.07 3.95 15.28
N ASP A 59 11.74 4.51 14.12
CA ASP A 59 10.44 5.15 13.90
C ASP A 59 9.35 4.07 13.73
N ASP A 60 8.34 4.07 14.59
CA ASP A 60 7.20 3.14 14.53
C ASP A 60 6.46 3.21 13.18
N ASN A 61 6.43 4.38 12.54
CA ASN A 61 5.84 4.53 11.21
C ASN A 61 6.64 3.77 10.15
N ARG A 62 7.96 3.65 10.30
CA ARG A 62 8.81 2.87 9.38
C ARG A 62 8.37 1.41 9.35
N GLN A 63 8.06 0.84 10.51
CA GLN A 63 7.59 -0.56 10.60
C GLN A 63 6.25 -0.72 9.89
N GLY A 64 5.27 0.14 10.21
CA GLY A 64 3.94 0.09 9.57
C GLY A 64 4.02 0.25 8.05
N MET A 65 4.79 1.22 7.57
CA MET A 65 5.00 1.42 6.13
C MET A 65 5.71 0.25 5.46
N THR A 66 6.68 -0.37 6.13
CA THR A 66 7.38 -1.57 5.62
C THR A 66 6.40 -2.72 5.45
N THR A 67 5.46 -2.93 6.37
CA THR A 67 4.40 -3.93 6.20
C THR A 67 3.52 -3.63 4.99
N ILE A 68 3.13 -2.37 4.78
CA ILE A 68 2.35 -1.97 3.60
C ILE A 68 3.14 -2.20 2.30
N LEU A 69 4.43 -1.86 2.29
CA LEU A 69 5.32 -2.11 1.15
C LEU A 69 5.34 -3.60 0.78
N GLN A 70 5.57 -4.47 1.76
CA GLN A 70 5.59 -5.93 1.54
C GLN A 70 4.28 -6.43 0.95
N ILE A 71 3.14 -5.94 1.42
CA ILE A 71 1.84 -6.32 0.86
C ILE A 71 1.67 -5.82 -0.58
N CYS A 72 2.09 -4.59 -0.86
CA CYS A 72 2.05 -4.06 -2.22
C CYS A 72 2.94 -4.88 -3.16
N GLU A 73 4.14 -5.27 -2.74
CA GLU A 73 5.02 -6.15 -3.53
C GLU A 73 4.37 -7.51 -3.83
N GLN A 74 3.61 -8.09 -2.89
CA GLN A 74 2.84 -9.31 -3.13
C GLN A 74 1.64 -9.10 -4.06
N LEU A 75 1.03 -7.91 -4.07
CA LEU A 75 -0.11 -7.58 -4.94
C LEU A 75 0.31 -7.27 -6.38
N GLN A 76 1.51 -6.72 -6.61
CA GLN A 76 1.97 -6.29 -7.94
C GLN A 76 1.80 -7.36 -9.04
N PRO A 77 2.21 -8.64 -8.86
CA PRO A 77 2.06 -9.66 -9.90
C PRO A 77 0.60 -9.91 -10.31
N HIS A 78 -0.33 -9.72 -9.38
CA HIS A 78 -1.77 -9.87 -9.64
C HIS A 78 -2.36 -8.67 -10.37
N ILE A 79 -1.78 -7.48 -10.19
CA ILE A 79 -2.14 -6.30 -10.96
C ILE A 79 -1.63 -6.44 -12.39
N ASP A 80 -0.42 -6.96 -12.58
CA ASP A 80 0.19 -7.13 -13.92
C ASP A 80 -0.51 -8.21 -14.78
N SER A 81 -1.29 -9.10 -14.14
CA SER A 81 -1.88 -10.29 -14.77
C SER A 81 -3.40 -10.24 -14.96
N ASN A 82 -4.09 -9.20 -14.49
CA ASN A 82 -5.54 -9.00 -14.71
C ASN A 82 -5.83 -8.47 -16.11
#